data_AF-A0A401MF07-F1
#
_entry.id   AF-A0A401MF07-F1
#
_cell.length_a   1.000
_cell.length_b   1.000
_cell.length_c   1.000
_cell.angle_alpha   90.00
_cell.angle_beta   90.00
_cell.angle_gamma   90.00
#
_symmetry.space_group_name_H-M   'P 1'
#
loop_
_entity.id
_entity.type
_entity.pdbx_description
1 polymer ?
#
loop_
_entity_poly.entity_id
_entity_poly.type
_entity_poly.pdbx_seq_one_letter_code
_entity_poly.pdbx_strand_id
1 'polypeptide(L)'
;MTVMSKSVVLAREPADATPPGTTGPESGSARLVEVVIPVHNEERVLERSVRRVHAYLAEGLPYRFRITIADNASTDGTWQVATALERRLAHVRAVHLDLKGRGRALRHVWSRSDADVVSYMDVDLSTGLDAFLPLVAPLMSGHSDLAIGSRLHRGSMVVRGPKREFVSRTYNTLLHVTMAARFSDAQCGFKAGRTDVVKALLAGVEDEAWFFDTELLLLAERSGLRVHEVPVDWVDDPDSRVDIVRTAVDDLRGMVRVLRRTLSGPAEVPVPPRKRPRITTGVRGQLSSFAVIGVCCTLAYLLLYLLLRQLTPPLAANALALLVTAVANTAANRRWTFGLTGPRDALRHQVEGGLAFVIGLVLSTATLALVRSAVPHASRSAELLALVGANVLASAARFLLMRVWVFNPRRTDRQLHGTPVPPEEHWND
;
A
#
# COMPACT_ATOMS: atom_id res chain seq x y z
N MET A 1 64.58 8.93 -69.69
CA MET A 1 64.72 7.95 -68.60
C MET A 1 64.95 8.72 -67.31
N THR A 2 64.12 8.45 -66.28
CA THR A 2 64.46 8.34 -64.84
C THR A 2 65.50 9.34 -64.30
N VAL A 3 65.27 10.11 -63.23
CA VAL A 3 65.07 9.65 -61.85
C VAL A 3 64.42 10.74 -61.01
N MET A 4 63.44 10.32 -60.19
CA MET A 4 62.71 11.10 -59.20
C MET A 4 63.56 11.46 -57.97
N SER A 5 63.37 12.70 -57.50
CA SER A 5 63.69 13.16 -56.15
C SER A 5 62.51 12.88 -55.21
N LYS A 6 62.79 12.40 -53.99
CA LYS A 6 61.79 12.17 -52.93
C LYS A 6 61.82 13.35 -51.96
N SER A 7 60.66 13.97 -51.74
CA SER A 7 60.42 14.98 -50.71
C SER A 7 59.50 14.46 -49.61
N VAL A 8 59.77 14.95 -48.41
CA VAL A 8 59.18 14.63 -47.10
C VAL A 8 57.72 15.09 -47.01
N VAL A 9 56.84 14.26 -46.45
CA VAL A 9 55.52 14.66 -45.92
C VAL A 9 55.27 13.97 -44.58
N LEU A 10 54.86 14.78 -43.60
CA LEU A 10 54.50 14.46 -42.22
C LEU A 10 53.47 13.32 -42.12
N ALA A 11 53.73 12.34 -41.25
CA ALA A 11 52.78 11.31 -40.88
C ALA A 11 51.78 11.86 -39.83
N ARG A 12 50.49 11.82 -40.18
CA ARG A 12 49.34 11.94 -39.26
C ARG A 12 49.10 10.59 -38.60
N GLU A 13 48.99 10.56 -37.27
CA GLU A 13 48.43 9.42 -36.53
C GLU A 13 46.90 9.41 -36.60
N PRO A 14 46.26 8.23 -36.54
CA PRO A 14 44.82 8.08 -36.70
C PRO A 14 44.04 8.35 -35.40
N ALA A 15 42.79 8.78 -35.60
CA ALA A 15 41.83 9.21 -34.59
C ALA A 15 41.52 8.13 -33.54
N ASP A 16 41.60 8.55 -32.27
CA ASP A 16 41.19 7.79 -31.09
C ASP A 16 39.65 7.79 -30.99
N ALA A 17 39.07 6.59 -31.00
CA ALA A 17 37.64 6.37 -30.93
C ALA A 17 37.16 6.54 -29.48
N THR A 18 36.54 7.68 -29.20
CA THR A 18 35.86 7.94 -27.92
C THR A 18 34.69 6.96 -27.75
N PRO A 19 34.61 6.18 -26.64
CA PRO A 19 33.43 5.36 -26.38
C PRO A 19 32.22 6.27 -26.07
N PRO A 20 31.02 5.91 -26.53
CA PRO A 20 29.83 6.72 -26.34
C PRO A 20 29.51 6.81 -24.84
N GLY A 21 29.35 8.05 -24.37
CA GLY A 21 29.03 8.37 -23.01
C GLY A 21 27.81 7.59 -22.52
N THR A 22 28.02 6.77 -21.49
CA THR A 22 26.95 6.40 -20.57
C THR A 22 26.48 7.67 -19.90
N THR A 23 25.42 8.27 -20.46
CA THR A 23 24.52 9.16 -19.72
C THR A 23 23.90 8.32 -18.61
N GLY A 24 24.61 8.22 -17.49
CA GLY A 24 24.04 7.78 -16.23
C GLY A 24 22.82 8.65 -15.91
N PRO A 25 21.85 8.13 -15.14
CA PRO A 25 20.69 8.91 -14.76
C PRO A 25 21.16 10.23 -14.16
N GLU A 26 20.64 11.32 -14.71
CA GLU A 26 20.85 12.69 -14.26
C GLU A 26 20.82 12.72 -12.73
N SER A 27 21.75 13.49 -12.15
CA SER A 27 21.85 13.74 -10.72
C SER A 27 20.49 14.16 -10.15
N GLY A 28 19.70 13.19 -9.70
CA GLY A 28 18.46 13.44 -9.01
C GLY A 28 18.79 14.27 -7.78
N SER A 29 18.02 15.34 -7.55
CA SER A 29 18.07 16.07 -6.29
C SER A 29 18.13 15.05 -5.15
N ALA A 30 19.26 14.99 -4.43
CA ALA A 30 19.45 13.96 -3.42
C ALA A 30 18.28 14.03 -2.44
N ARG A 31 17.47 12.98 -2.40
CA ARG A 31 16.20 12.96 -1.66
C ARG A 31 16.44 13.26 -0.19
N LEU A 32 15.51 13.97 0.43
CA LEU A 32 15.59 14.42 1.82
C LEU A 32 14.75 13.51 2.72
N VAL A 33 15.37 13.05 3.82
CA VAL A 33 14.71 12.39 4.95
C VAL A 33 14.66 13.34 6.13
N GLU A 34 13.48 13.60 6.69
CA GLU A 34 13.34 14.32 7.95
C GLU A 34 13.08 13.36 9.11
N VAL A 35 14.03 13.28 10.04
CA VAL A 35 13.98 12.48 11.26
C VAL A 35 13.46 13.33 12.40
N VAL A 36 12.23 13.07 12.84
CA VAL A 36 11.63 13.78 13.97
C VAL A 36 11.89 13.02 15.26
N ILE A 37 12.42 13.72 16.25
CA ILE A 37 12.67 13.19 17.61
C ILE A 37 11.79 14.00 18.56
N PRO A 38 10.58 13.52 18.91
CA PRO A 38 9.73 14.17 19.89
C PRO A 38 10.30 13.98 21.29
N VAL A 39 10.37 15.05 22.07
CA VAL A 39 10.96 15.03 23.43
C VAL A 39 10.06 15.73 24.44
N HIS A 40 10.04 15.21 25.67
CA HIS A 40 9.35 15.83 26.80
C HIS A 40 10.10 15.53 28.10
N ASN A 41 10.76 16.54 28.65
CA ASN A 41 11.59 16.44 29.85
C ASN A 41 12.75 15.43 29.75
N GLU A 42 13.57 15.57 28.70
CA GLU A 42 14.63 14.64 28.29
C GLU A 42 16.03 15.29 28.29
N GLU A 43 16.24 16.32 29.13
CA GLU A 43 17.48 17.13 29.17
C GLU A 43 18.76 16.29 29.33
N ARG A 44 18.67 15.12 29.99
CA ARG A 44 19.80 14.25 30.32
C ARG A 44 20.26 13.37 29.16
N VAL A 45 19.34 12.98 28.28
CA VAL A 45 19.60 12.01 27.20
C VAL A 45 19.67 12.67 25.83
N LEU A 46 18.97 13.79 25.64
CA LEU A 46 18.78 14.45 24.34
C LEU A 46 20.09 14.71 23.59
N GLU A 47 21.09 15.34 24.21
CA GLU A 47 22.35 15.68 23.53
C GLU A 47 23.09 14.44 23.04
N ARG A 48 23.21 13.41 23.88
CA ARG A 48 23.90 12.17 23.51
C ARG A 48 23.18 11.46 22.35
N SER A 49 21.86 11.37 22.42
CA SER A 49 21.08 10.67 21.42
C SER A 49 21.09 11.38 20.06
N VAL A 50 20.87 12.70 20.04
CA VAL A 50 20.90 13.48 18.79
C VAL A 50 22.27 13.43 18.15
N ARG A 51 23.36 13.51 18.93
CA ARG A 51 24.72 13.37 18.38
C ARG A 51 24.95 12.00 17.76
N ARG A 52 24.47 10.93 18.39
CA ARG A 52 24.58 9.56 17.87
C ARG A 52 23.79 9.38 16.57
N VAL A 53 22.56 9.90 16.52
CA VAL A 53 21.74 9.89 15.30
C VAL A 53 22.42 10.70 14.20
N HIS A 54 22.88 11.91 14.50
CA HIS A 54 23.57 12.77 13.54
C HIS A 54 24.82 12.09 12.97
N ALA A 55 25.67 11.49 13.81
CA ALA A 55 26.86 10.77 13.35
C ALA A 55 26.49 9.60 12.42
N TYR A 56 25.51 8.77 12.82
CA TYR A 56 25.03 7.66 12.00
C TYR A 56 24.51 8.13 10.62
N LEU A 57 23.70 9.20 10.58
CA LEU A 57 23.15 9.72 9.33
C LEU A 57 24.21 10.37 8.45
N ALA A 58 25.17 11.10 9.04
CA ALA A 58 26.25 11.75 8.33
C ALA A 58 27.25 10.75 7.70
N GLU A 59 27.49 9.62 8.35
CA GLU A 59 28.45 8.61 7.89
C GLU A 59 27.82 7.56 6.96
N GLY A 60 26.56 7.17 7.22
CA GLY A 60 25.98 5.95 6.65
C GLY A 60 24.79 6.14 5.71
N LEU A 61 24.15 7.32 5.67
CA LEU A 61 22.93 7.49 4.90
C LEU A 61 23.22 7.96 3.46
N PRO A 62 22.74 7.25 2.42
CA PRO A 62 22.91 7.65 1.02
C PRO A 62 21.96 8.78 0.58
N TYR A 63 21.30 9.46 1.53
CA TYR A 63 20.28 10.48 1.30
C TYR A 63 20.62 11.74 2.10
N ARG A 64 20.12 12.90 1.66
CA ARG A 64 20.17 14.09 2.51
C ARG A 64 19.26 13.87 3.72
N PHE A 65 19.62 14.44 4.86
CA PHE A 65 18.82 14.32 6.06
C PHE A 65 18.62 15.67 6.75
N ARG A 66 17.58 15.72 7.57
CA ARG A 66 17.32 16.75 8.57
C ARG A 66 16.87 16.06 9.84
N ILE A 67 17.40 16.45 11.00
CA ILE A 67 16.89 16.03 12.31
C ILE A 67 16.08 17.18 12.87
N THR A 68 14.81 16.93 13.21
CA THR A 68 13.96 17.91 13.87
C THR A 68 13.65 17.43 15.29
N ILE A 69 14.21 18.13 16.27
CA ILE A 69 13.91 17.94 17.69
C ILE A 69 12.59 18.67 17.97
N ALA A 70 11.54 17.91 18.28
CA ALA A 70 10.22 18.46 18.54
C ALA A 70 9.94 18.44 20.04
N ASP A 71 10.23 19.56 20.70
CA ASP A 71 9.99 19.74 22.13
C ASP A 71 8.48 19.89 22.40
N ASN A 72 7.98 18.99 23.24
CA ASN A 72 6.55 18.77 23.44
C ASN A 72 6.14 19.25 24.85
N ALA A 73 6.20 20.57 25.05
CA ALA A 73 5.90 21.26 26.30
C ALA A 73 6.78 20.81 27.48
N SER A 74 8.10 20.74 27.29
CA SER A 74 9.02 20.46 28.39
C SER A 74 9.06 21.59 29.42
N THR A 75 9.32 21.21 30.67
CA THR A 75 9.39 22.11 31.83
C THR A 75 10.79 22.12 32.47
N ASP A 76 11.73 21.35 31.94
CA ASP A 76 13.13 21.26 32.36
C ASP A 76 14.06 21.93 31.32
N GLY A 77 15.37 21.64 31.35
CA GLY A 77 16.37 22.18 30.44
C GLY A 77 16.33 21.66 29.00
N THR A 78 15.34 20.84 28.63
CA THR A 78 15.28 20.18 27.30
C THR A 78 15.32 21.17 26.15
N TRP A 79 14.58 22.28 26.23
CA TRP A 79 14.52 23.28 25.16
C TRP A 79 15.86 23.99 24.94
N GLN A 80 16.59 24.28 26.02
CA GLN A 80 17.91 24.90 25.98
C GLN A 80 18.92 23.95 25.33
N VAL A 81 18.84 22.64 25.63
CA VAL A 81 19.67 21.63 24.98
C VAL A 81 19.34 21.51 23.49
N ALA A 82 18.05 21.47 23.12
CA ALA A 82 17.61 21.38 21.72
C ALA A 82 18.13 22.55 20.86
N THR A 83 17.96 23.79 21.34
CA THR A 83 18.43 25.01 20.64
C THR A 83 19.96 25.15 20.63
N ALA A 84 20.66 24.56 21.61
CA ALA A 84 22.12 24.47 21.57
C ALA A 84 22.60 23.47 20.51
N LEU A 85 21.89 22.35 20.32
CA LEU A 85 22.20 21.36 19.28
C LEU A 85 21.97 21.91 17.87
N GLU A 86 20.84 22.59 17.64
CA GLU A 86 20.54 23.26 16.36
C GLU A 86 21.64 24.24 15.94
N ARG A 87 22.23 24.98 16.87
CA ARG A 87 23.34 25.90 16.57
C ARG A 87 24.68 25.21 16.32
N ARG A 88 24.87 24.00 16.84
CA ARG A 88 26.17 23.29 16.83
C ARG A 88 26.28 22.21 15.77
N LEU A 89 25.15 21.65 15.34
CA LEU A 89 25.10 20.53 14.40
C LEU A 89 24.40 20.98 13.12
N ALA A 90 25.04 20.73 11.98
CA ALA A 90 24.41 20.94 10.69
C ALA A 90 23.17 20.04 10.54
N HIS A 91 22.18 20.49 9.77
CA HIS A 91 20.96 19.73 9.49
C HIS A 91 20.12 19.37 10.72
N VAL A 92 20.36 19.98 11.88
CA VAL A 92 19.52 19.87 13.07
C VAL A 92 18.65 21.11 13.20
N ARG A 93 17.38 20.92 13.54
CA ARG A 93 16.40 21.99 13.81
C ARG A 93 15.70 21.70 15.13
N ALA A 94 15.36 22.76 15.87
CA ALA A 94 14.51 22.65 17.06
C ALA A 94 13.14 23.30 16.81
N VAL A 95 12.08 22.67 17.31
CA VAL A 95 10.70 23.19 17.27
C VAL A 95 10.08 23.00 18.64
N HIS A 96 9.50 24.07 19.20
CA HIS A 96 8.80 24.04 20.49
C HIS A 96 7.28 24.01 20.27
N LEU A 97 6.58 23.23 21.10
CA LEU A 97 5.13 23.22 21.21
C LEU A 97 4.73 23.48 22.66
N ASP A 98 3.79 24.41 22.87
CA ASP A 98 3.32 24.77 24.21
C ASP A 98 2.41 23.70 24.86
N LEU A 99 1.86 22.80 24.04
CA LEU A 99 0.91 21.78 24.48
C LEU A 99 1.47 20.38 24.31
N LYS A 100 1.20 19.51 25.30
CA LYS A 100 1.59 18.11 25.25
C LYS A 100 0.84 17.33 24.17
N GLY A 101 1.53 16.32 23.64
CA GLY A 101 0.99 15.27 22.76
C GLY A 101 2.03 14.80 21.75
N ARG A 102 2.41 13.52 21.78
CA ARG A 102 3.38 12.98 20.80
C ARG A 102 2.85 13.10 19.38
N GLY A 103 1.59 12.70 19.15
CA GLY A 103 0.89 12.92 17.89
C GLY A 103 0.83 14.39 17.48
N ARG A 104 0.66 15.32 18.44
CA ARG A 104 0.71 16.77 18.19
C ARG A 104 2.07 17.21 17.64
N ALA A 105 3.16 16.79 18.28
CA ALA A 105 4.52 17.10 17.84
C ALA A 105 4.79 16.57 16.43
N LEU A 106 4.44 15.30 16.17
CA LEU A 106 4.59 14.67 14.86
C LEU A 106 3.73 15.37 13.79
N ARG A 107 2.44 15.61 14.07
CA ARG A 107 1.53 16.34 13.16
C ARG A 107 2.09 17.74 12.85
N HIS A 108 2.59 18.46 13.84
CA HIS A 108 3.12 19.81 13.66
C HIS A 108 4.29 19.81 12.67
N VAL A 109 5.25 18.91 12.85
CA VAL A 109 6.44 18.84 12.00
C VAL A 109 6.11 18.25 10.62
N TRP A 110 5.47 17.09 10.56
CA TRP A 110 5.20 16.38 9.31
C TRP A 110 4.28 17.17 8.36
N SER A 111 3.30 17.92 8.87
CA SER A 111 2.43 18.77 8.04
C SER A 111 3.19 19.90 7.33
N ARG A 112 4.32 20.34 7.89
CA ARG A 112 5.15 21.45 7.38
C ARG A 112 6.44 20.98 6.69
N SER A 113 6.71 19.67 6.72
CA SER A 113 7.91 19.10 6.12
C SER A 113 7.91 19.26 4.59
N ASP A 114 9.05 19.66 4.05
CA ASP A 114 9.38 19.66 2.62
C ASP A 114 10.21 18.43 2.21
N ALA A 115 10.47 17.50 3.14
CA ALA A 115 11.21 16.28 2.86
C ALA A 115 10.42 15.31 1.97
N ASP A 116 11.11 14.42 1.25
CA ASP A 116 10.48 13.33 0.49
C ASP A 116 9.89 12.26 1.41
N VAL A 117 10.60 11.99 2.51
CA VAL A 117 10.22 11.02 3.54
C VAL A 117 10.33 11.68 4.91
N VAL A 118 9.31 11.49 5.73
CA VAL A 118 9.35 11.81 7.15
C VAL A 118 9.47 10.53 7.97
N SER A 119 10.23 10.59 9.04
CA SER A 119 10.36 9.51 10.01
C SER A 119 10.28 10.03 11.43
N TYR A 120 10.05 9.12 12.36
CA TYR A 120 10.02 9.35 13.78
C TYR A 120 10.79 8.22 14.47
N MET A 121 11.63 8.61 15.44
CA MET A 121 12.27 7.71 16.40
C MET A 121 12.20 8.29 17.81
N ASP A 122 12.15 7.42 18.82
CA ASP A 122 12.25 7.80 20.24
C ASP A 122 13.66 8.30 20.60
N VAL A 123 13.74 9.24 21.55
CA VAL A 123 15.01 9.85 21.98
C VAL A 123 15.89 8.90 22.81
N ASP A 124 15.29 7.86 23.41
CA ASP A 124 16.01 6.84 24.18
C ASP A 124 16.89 5.94 23.29
N LEU A 125 16.64 5.94 21.97
CA LEU A 125 17.26 5.05 20.99
C LEU A 125 17.11 3.57 21.39
N SER A 126 15.97 3.21 21.98
CA SER A 126 15.63 1.82 22.32
C SER A 126 15.60 0.91 21.08
N THR A 127 15.38 1.48 19.89
CA THR A 127 15.53 0.79 18.61
C THR A 127 16.91 1.07 18.00
N GLY A 128 17.58 0.00 17.56
CA GLY A 128 18.86 0.09 16.86
C GLY A 128 18.82 0.94 15.58
N LEU A 129 19.83 1.80 15.41
CA LEU A 129 19.92 2.69 14.24
C LEU A 129 20.22 1.94 12.94
N ASP A 130 20.77 0.73 13.01
CA ASP A 130 20.98 -0.17 11.88
C ASP A 130 19.69 -0.49 11.12
N ALA A 131 18.53 -0.46 11.81
CA ALA A 131 17.22 -0.64 11.20
C ALA A 131 16.73 0.60 10.43
N PHE A 132 17.39 1.76 10.54
CA PHE A 132 16.91 3.01 9.95
C PHE A 132 16.96 3.03 8.42
N LEU A 133 18.07 2.59 7.81
CA LEU A 133 18.15 2.49 6.35
C LEU A 133 17.11 1.50 5.77
N PRO A 134 16.95 0.28 6.33
CA PRO A 134 15.84 -0.62 5.97
C PRO A 134 14.45 0.00 6.12
N LEU A 135 14.24 0.90 7.08
CA LEU A 135 12.97 1.60 7.27
C LEU A 135 12.67 2.58 6.13
N VAL A 136 13.67 3.38 5.70
CA VAL A 136 13.45 4.47 4.73
C VAL A 136 13.63 4.05 3.27
N ALA A 137 14.45 3.04 2.97
CA ALA A 137 14.73 2.61 1.60
C ALA A 137 13.50 2.15 0.79
N PRO A 138 12.52 1.40 1.37
CA PRO A 138 11.28 1.04 0.67
C PRO A 138 10.41 2.24 0.30
N LEU A 139 10.51 3.32 1.07
CA LEU A 139 9.78 4.57 0.82
C LEU A 139 10.44 5.36 -0.31
N MET A 140 11.78 5.43 -0.29
CA MET A 140 12.57 6.06 -1.35
C MET A 140 12.40 5.36 -2.69
N SER A 141 12.32 4.03 -2.72
CA SER A 141 12.04 3.29 -3.96
C SER A 141 10.58 3.41 -4.43
N GLY A 142 9.67 3.92 -3.61
CA GLY A 142 8.22 3.89 -3.88
C GLY A 142 7.60 2.49 -3.78
N HIS A 143 8.33 1.52 -3.22
CA HIS A 143 7.82 0.17 -2.96
C HIS A 143 6.72 0.19 -1.89
N SER A 144 6.91 1.02 -0.87
CA SER A 144 6.00 1.16 0.27
C SER A 144 5.57 2.61 0.45
N ASP A 145 4.43 2.78 1.12
CA ASP A 145 3.85 4.09 1.39
C ASP A 145 4.15 4.51 2.85
N LEU A 146 4.13 3.53 3.76
CA LEU A 146 4.60 3.64 5.15
C LEU A 146 5.54 2.47 5.47
N ALA A 147 6.40 2.68 6.47
CA ALA A 147 7.26 1.67 7.05
C ALA A 147 7.25 1.80 8.57
N ILE A 148 7.25 0.68 9.28
CA ILE A 148 7.28 0.62 10.75
C ILE A 148 8.33 -0.38 11.20
N GLY A 149 8.98 -0.08 12.32
CA GLY A 149 9.68 -1.09 13.11
C GLY A 149 8.66 -2.01 13.77
N SER A 150 8.99 -3.30 13.87
CA SER A 150 8.16 -4.26 14.61
C SER A 150 8.99 -5.02 15.63
N ARG A 151 8.54 -4.96 16.90
CA ARG A 151 9.09 -5.76 18.00
C ARG A 151 8.47 -7.17 18.03
N LEU A 152 7.46 -7.43 17.21
CA LEU A 152 6.68 -8.68 17.20
C LEU A 152 6.94 -9.52 15.94
N HIS A 153 7.79 -9.04 15.03
CA HIS A 153 8.19 -9.78 13.84
C HIS A 153 9.10 -10.97 14.18
N ARG A 154 9.06 -12.03 13.36
CA ARG A 154 9.80 -13.30 13.57
C ARG A 154 11.34 -13.20 13.55
N GLY A 155 11.91 -12.00 13.46
CA GLY A 155 13.36 -11.77 13.46
C GLY A 155 13.79 -10.68 14.45
N SER A 156 12.89 -10.19 15.29
CA SER A 156 13.18 -9.11 16.25
C SER A 156 13.77 -9.69 17.53
N MET A 157 14.85 -9.10 18.05
CA MET A 157 15.35 -9.44 19.40
C MET A 157 14.85 -8.40 20.40
N VAL A 158 14.02 -8.83 21.35
CA VAL A 158 13.38 -7.91 22.31
C VAL A 158 13.70 -8.31 23.73
N VAL A 159 14.28 -7.39 24.49
CA VAL A 159 14.52 -7.52 25.93
C VAL A 159 13.54 -6.59 26.64
N ARG A 160 12.49 -7.13 27.25
CA ARG A 160 11.47 -6.35 27.97
C ARG A 160 10.82 -7.07 29.14
N GLY A 161 10.29 -6.30 30.08
CA GLY A 161 9.58 -6.86 31.22
C GLY A 161 8.28 -7.61 30.84
N PRO A 162 7.88 -8.66 31.59
CA PRO A 162 6.74 -9.51 31.25
C PRO A 162 5.41 -8.74 31.19
N LYS A 163 5.25 -7.69 32.01
CA LYS A 163 4.05 -6.83 32.00
C LYS A 163 3.90 -6.08 30.67
N ARG A 164 5.00 -5.53 30.14
CA ARG A 164 5.00 -4.80 28.86
C ARG A 164 4.77 -5.73 27.67
N GLU A 165 5.36 -6.93 27.71
CA GLU A 165 5.09 -7.98 26.71
C GLU A 165 3.60 -8.32 26.66
N PHE A 166 2.98 -8.60 27.82
CA PHE A 166 1.57 -8.97 27.89
C PHE A 166 0.65 -7.85 27.39
N VAL A 167 0.87 -6.61 27.83
CA VAL A 167 0.08 -5.45 27.39
C VAL A 167 0.23 -5.24 25.88
N SER A 168 1.45 -5.26 25.36
CA SER A 168 1.72 -5.05 23.93
C SER A 168 1.10 -6.15 23.05
N ARG A 169 1.21 -7.43 23.43
CA ARG A 169 0.59 -8.53 22.68
C ARG A 169 -0.94 -8.48 22.72
N THR A 170 -1.50 -8.20 23.89
CA THR A 170 -2.95 -8.09 24.04
C THR A 170 -3.49 -6.95 23.19
N TYR A 171 -2.83 -5.80 23.21
CA TYR A 171 -3.20 -4.65 22.40
C TYR A 171 -3.19 -4.94 20.90
N ASN A 172 -2.09 -5.49 20.36
CA ASN A 172 -2.02 -5.82 18.94
C ASN A 172 -3.03 -6.92 18.56
N THR A 173 -3.27 -7.90 19.44
CA THR A 173 -4.32 -8.93 19.23
C THR A 173 -5.70 -8.29 19.12
N LEU A 174 -6.03 -7.33 19.98
CA LEU A 174 -7.29 -6.59 19.91
C LEU A 174 -7.43 -5.84 18.58
N LEU A 175 -6.36 -5.21 18.08
CA LEU A 175 -6.39 -4.54 16.77
C LEU A 175 -6.64 -5.53 15.62
N HIS A 176 -5.98 -6.69 15.63
CA HIS A 176 -6.20 -7.74 14.64
C HIS A 176 -7.64 -8.26 14.65
N VAL A 177 -8.19 -8.55 15.82
CA VAL A 177 -9.53 -9.15 15.96
C VAL A 177 -10.64 -8.13 15.69
N THR A 178 -10.51 -6.91 16.22
CA THR A 178 -11.61 -5.92 16.18
C THR A 178 -11.55 -5.02 14.94
N MET A 179 -10.38 -4.82 14.35
CA MET A 179 -10.18 -3.88 13.24
C MET A 179 -9.58 -4.50 11.98
N ALA A 180 -9.33 -5.82 11.99
CA ALA A 180 -8.68 -6.54 10.91
C ALA A 180 -7.34 -5.94 10.47
N ALA A 181 -6.62 -5.33 11.43
CA ALA A 181 -5.27 -4.80 11.20
C ALA A 181 -4.35 -5.91 10.66
N ARG A 182 -3.47 -5.59 9.72
CA ARG A 182 -2.53 -6.56 9.12
C ARG A 182 -1.10 -6.36 9.58
N PHE A 183 -0.74 -5.15 10.02
CA PHE A 183 0.53 -4.85 10.68
C PHE A 183 0.66 -5.57 12.02
N SER A 184 1.89 -5.96 12.39
CA SER A 184 2.14 -6.72 13.61
C SER A 184 2.36 -5.88 14.88
N ASP A 185 2.87 -4.65 14.77
CA ASP A 185 3.17 -3.79 15.92
C ASP A 185 2.81 -2.32 15.68
N ALA A 186 1.68 -1.88 16.25
CA ALA A 186 1.24 -0.49 16.12
C ALA A 186 2.09 0.49 16.96
N GLN A 187 2.62 0.03 18.10
CA GLN A 187 3.13 0.89 19.18
C GLN A 187 4.64 1.15 19.08
N CYS A 188 5.36 0.51 18.15
CA CYS A 188 6.79 0.73 18.01
C CYS A 188 7.08 2.18 17.61
N GLY A 189 7.84 2.92 18.42
CA GLY A 189 8.19 4.33 18.18
C GLY A 189 9.23 4.54 17.08
N PHE A 190 9.21 3.69 16.04
CA PHE A 190 10.12 3.72 14.91
C PHE A 190 9.30 3.62 13.62
N LYS A 191 8.99 4.76 13.00
CA LYS A 191 8.06 4.83 11.87
C LYS A 191 8.56 5.78 10.81
N ALA A 192 8.25 5.50 9.55
CA ALA A 192 8.50 6.38 8.44
C ALA A 192 7.37 6.33 7.42
N GLY A 193 7.20 7.39 6.64
CA GLY A 193 6.25 7.44 5.56
C GLY A 193 6.65 8.46 4.51
N ARG A 194 6.15 8.26 3.30
CA ARG A 194 6.26 9.31 2.27
C ARG A 194 5.50 10.54 2.72
N THR A 195 6.12 11.71 2.62
CA THR A 195 5.57 12.93 3.20
C THR A 195 4.22 13.30 2.62
N ASP A 196 4.02 13.13 1.31
CA ASP A 196 2.74 13.38 0.64
C ASP A 196 1.62 12.47 1.15
N VAL A 197 1.93 11.19 1.38
CA VAL A 197 1.00 10.20 1.94
C VAL A 197 0.68 10.53 3.41
N VAL A 198 1.70 10.79 4.23
CA VAL A 198 1.52 11.10 5.65
C VAL A 198 0.68 12.37 5.81
N LYS A 199 0.95 13.42 5.03
CA LYS A 199 0.17 14.66 5.04
C LYS A 199 -1.31 14.43 4.72
N ALA A 200 -1.61 13.57 3.74
CA ALA A 200 -2.99 13.20 3.46
C ALA A 200 -3.62 12.50 4.67
N LEU A 201 -2.96 11.47 5.21
CA LEU A 201 -3.49 10.70 6.35
C LEU A 201 -3.70 11.55 7.60
N LEU A 202 -2.84 12.55 7.86
CA LEU A 202 -2.96 13.46 9.01
C LEU A 202 -4.31 14.18 9.08
N ALA A 203 -4.98 14.42 7.95
CA ALA A 203 -6.31 15.02 7.91
C ALA A 203 -7.40 14.08 8.46
N GLY A 204 -7.15 12.76 8.44
CA GLY A 204 -8.05 11.75 8.98
C GLY A 204 -7.75 11.34 10.42
N VAL A 205 -6.53 11.54 10.89
CA VAL A 205 -6.12 11.25 12.28
C VAL A 205 -6.73 12.30 13.20
N GLU A 206 -7.32 11.88 14.32
CA GLU A 206 -7.92 12.77 15.33
C GLU A 206 -7.04 12.86 16.58
N ASP A 207 -6.43 11.73 16.98
CA ASP A 207 -5.61 11.65 18.18
C ASP A 207 -4.36 12.52 18.10
N GLU A 208 -4.03 13.18 19.20
CA GLU A 208 -2.82 13.99 19.33
C GLU A 208 -1.81 13.43 20.33
N ALA A 209 -2.12 12.27 20.93
CA ALA A 209 -1.34 11.67 22.00
C ALA A 209 -0.67 10.37 21.54
N TRP A 210 -0.81 9.29 22.31
CA TRP A 210 -0.15 8.00 22.07
C TRP A 210 -0.82 7.19 20.96
N PHE A 211 -2.15 7.24 20.88
CA PHE A 211 -2.94 6.45 19.94
C PHE A 211 -2.83 6.96 18.48
N PHE A 212 -2.24 8.13 18.27
CA PHE A 212 -1.91 8.71 16.96
C PHE A 212 -1.30 7.70 15.98
N ASP A 213 -0.31 6.92 16.45
CA ASP A 213 0.39 5.94 15.62
C ASP A 213 -0.54 4.85 15.09
N THR A 214 -1.35 4.29 15.99
CA THR A 214 -2.31 3.24 15.66
C THR A 214 -3.36 3.76 14.69
N GLU A 215 -3.90 4.96 14.96
CA GLU A 215 -4.90 5.57 14.10
C GLU A 215 -4.35 5.86 12.70
N LEU A 216 -3.11 6.35 12.61
CA LEU A 216 -2.40 6.56 11.34
C LEU A 216 -2.27 5.25 10.54
N LEU A 217 -1.85 4.16 11.18
CA LEU A 217 -1.66 2.87 10.51
C LEU A 217 -2.99 2.24 10.08
N LEU A 218 -4.02 2.32 10.91
CA LEU A 218 -5.36 1.84 10.56
C LEU A 218 -5.94 2.60 9.37
N LEU A 219 -5.79 3.93 9.34
CA LEU A 219 -6.20 4.75 8.20
C LEU A 219 -5.38 4.40 6.94
N ALA A 220 -4.09 4.12 7.09
CA ALA A 220 -3.24 3.75 5.98
C ALA A 220 -3.68 2.43 5.33
N GLU A 221 -3.90 1.38 6.13
CA GLU A 221 -4.33 0.08 5.62
C GLU A 221 -5.71 0.14 4.97
N ARG A 222 -6.65 0.89 5.56
CA ARG A 222 -7.99 1.10 4.99
C ARG A 222 -7.96 1.87 3.69
N SER A 223 -7.01 2.80 3.56
CA SER A 223 -6.76 3.54 2.31
C SER A 223 -6.00 2.69 1.28
N GLY A 224 -5.74 1.41 1.55
CA GLY A 224 -5.09 0.47 0.63
C GLY A 224 -3.59 0.71 0.44
N LEU A 225 -2.98 1.46 1.36
CA LEU A 225 -1.55 1.77 1.34
C LEU A 225 -0.71 0.55 1.76
N ARG A 226 0.52 0.48 1.25
CA ARG A 226 1.45 -0.57 1.68
C ARG A 226 2.25 -0.11 2.89
N VAL A 227 2.05 -0.82 4.00
CA VAL A 227 2.86 -0.72 5.21
C VAL A 227 3.93 -1.81 5.15
N HIS A 228 5.19 -1.41 5.24
CA HIS A 228 6.33 -2.33 5.35
C HIS A 228 6.75 -2.48 6.80
N GLU A 229 7.08 -3.69 7.22
CA GLU A 229 7.51 -3.96 8.60
C GLU A 229 8.97 -4.38 8.60
N VAL A 230 9.77 -3.66 9.38
CA VAL A 230 11.19 -3.93 9.59
C VAL A 230 11.33 -4.59 10.97
N PRO A 231 11.87 -5.81 11.08
CA PRO A 231 12.21 -6.36 12.39
C PRO A 231 13.24 -5.46 13.07
N VAL A 232 13.02 -5.14 14.34
CA VAL A 232 13.93 -4.29 15.12
C VAL A 232 14.40 -4.98 16.37
N ASP A 233 15.66 -4.74 16.72
CA ASP A 233 16.18 -5.05 18.03
C ASP A 233 15.79 -3.95 19.01
N TRP A 234 15.23 -4.36 20.15
CA TRP A 234 14.64 -3.45 21.12
C TRP A 234 15.00 -3.83 22.56
N VAL A 235 15.49 -2.86 23.32
CA VAL A 235 15.83 -3.05 24.74
C VAL A 235 15.03 -2.06 25.57
N ASP A 236 14.42 -2.56 26.65
CA ASP A 236 13.63 -1.75 27.59
C ASP A 236 14.50 -0.67 28.23
N ASP A 237 14.08 0.59 28.15
CA ASP A 237 14.69 1.67 28.93
C ASP A 237 14.25 1.58 30.40
N PRO A 238 15.19 1.38 31.35
CA PRO A 238 14.88 1.37 32.78
C PRO A 238 14.27 2.67 33.32
N ASP A 239 14.49 3.82 32.68
CA ASP A 239 14.00 5.15 33.13
C ASP A 239 12.68 5.57 32.44
N SER A 240 11.92 4.63 31.89
CA SER A 240 10.69 4.97 31.17
C SER A 240 9.66 5.65 32.08
N ARG A 241 9.31 6.90 31.75
CA ARG A 241 8.29 7.73 32.44
C ARG A 241 6.84 7.51 32.00
N VAL A 242 6.61 6.52 31.12
CA VAL A 242 5.28 6.23 30.56
C VAL A 242 4.39 5.53 31.58
N ASP A 243 3.23 6.14 31.87
CA ASP A 243 2.15 5.51 32.63
C ASP A 243 1.42 4.47 31.76
N ILE A 244 1.73 3.20 31.99
CA ILE A 244 1.23 2.06 31.21
C ILE A 244 -0.30 1.95 31.30
N VAL A 245 -0.88 2.17 32.48
CA VAL A 245 -2.33 1.99 32.70
C VAL A 245 -3.11 3.08 32.00
N ARG A 246 -2.71 4.34 32.19
CA ARG A 246 -3.35 5.46 31.52
C ARG A 246 -3.28 5.33 30.00
N THR A 247 -2.10 4.95 29.48
CA THR A 247 -1.90 4.77 28.04
C THR A 247 -2.79 3.65 27.49
N ALA A 248 -2.91 2.52 28.18
CA ALA A 248 -3.77 1.41 27.75
C ALA A 248 -5.27 1.80 27.73
N VAL A 249 -5.73 2.60 28.70
CA VAL A 249 -7.11 3.10 28.74
C VAL A 249 -7.38 4.07 27.60
N ASP A 250 -6.46 5.00 27.33
CA ASP A 250 -6.59 5.96 26.23
C ASP A 250 -6.53 5.26 24.87
N ASP A 251 -5.67 4.25 24.72
CA ASP A 251 -5.61 3.39 23.54
C ASP A 251 -6.94 2.66 23.30
N LEU A 252 -7.56 2.11 24.34
CA LEU A 252 -8.86 1.44 24.21
C LEU A 252 -9.98 2.42 23.83
N ARG A 253 -9.98 3.64 24.38
CA ARG A 253 -10.91 4.70 23.97
C ARG A 253 -10.71 5.10 22.51
N GLY A 254 -9.45 5.24 22.08
CA GLY A 254 -9.08 5.48 20.69
C GLY A 254 -9.59 4.37 19.77
N MET A 255 -9.44 3.11 20.20
CA MET A 255 -9.98 1.97 19.45
C MET A 255 -11.50 2.04 19.28
N VAL A 256 -12.25 2.31 20.36
CA VAL A 256 -13.71 2.44 20.29
C VAL A 256 -14.12 3.60 19.37
N ARG A 257 -13.40 4.73 19.42
CA ARG A 257 -13.62 5.89 18.53
C ARG A 257 -13.44 5.51 17.07
N VAL A 258 -12.30 4.92 16.71
CA VAL A 258 -12.04 4.49 15.33
C VAL A 258 -13.06 3.46 14.87
N LEU A 259 -13.39 2.47 15.72
CA LEU A 259 -14.40 1.46 15.38
C LEU A 259 -15.76 2.08 15.07
N ARG A 260 -16.26 2.99 15.92
CA ARG A 260 -17.53 3.71 15.68
C ARG A 260 -17.50 4.48 14.37
N ARG A 261 -16.42 5.24 14.12
CA ARG A 261 -16.25 5.99 12.87
C ARG A 261 -16.28 5.07 11.64
N THR A 262 -15.67 3.90 11.75
CA THR A 262 -15.67 2.88 10.68
C THR A 262 -17.08 2.38 10.38
N LEU A 263 -17.88 2.16 11.42
CA LEU A 263 -19.25 1.67 11.29
C LEU A 263 -20.17 2.75 10.71
N SER A 264 -19.89 4.03 10.94
CA SER A 264 -20.65 5.16 10.43
C SER A 264 -20.34 5.55 8.97
N GLY A 265 -19.29 4.98 8.35
CA GLY A 265 -18.96 5.18 6.94
C GLY A 265 -17.48 4.97 6.63
N PRO A 266 -17.09 4.79 5.35
CA PRO A 266 -15.70 4.58 4.98
C PRO A 266 -14.87 5.83 5.28
N ALA A 267 -14.04 5.76 6.32
CA ALA A 267 -12.98 6.73 6.63
C ALA A 267 -11.78 6.54 5.68
N GLU A 268 -12.04 6.49 4.37
CA GLU A 268 -10.99 6.44 3.36
C GLU A 268 -10.55 7.87 3.08
N VAL A 269 -9.27 8.15 3.30
CA VAL A 269 -8.70 9.45 3.01
C VAL A 269 -8.26 9.47 1.54
N PRO A 270 -8.58 10.53 0.77
CA PRO A 270 -8.01 10.70 -0.56
C PRO A 270 -6.47 10.76 -0.46
N VAL A 271 -5.81 9.69 -0.86
CA VAL A 271 -4.34 9.59 -0.88
C VAL A 271 -3.83 9.80 -2.30
N PRO A 272 -2.65 10.42 -2.49
CA PRO A 272 -2.07 10.64 -3.81
C PRO A 272 -2.00 9.35 -4.63
N PRO A 273 -2.41 9.38 -5.93
CA PRO A 273 -2.42 8.20 -6.76
C PRO A 273 -1.01 7.66 -6.93
N ARG A 274 -0.86 6.35 -6.70
CA ARG A 274 0.43 5.69 -6.80
C ARG A 274 0.85 5.58 -8.26
N LYS A 275 2.07 6.04 -8.60
CA LYS A 275 2.74 5.71 -9.87
C LYS A 275 3.06 4.21 -9.90
N ARG A 276 2.06 3.35 -10.15
CA ARG A 276 2.26 1.91 -10.34
C ARG A 276 2.46 1.62 -11.83
N PRO A 277 3.48 0.84 -12.22
CA PRO A 277 3.30 -0.03 -13.36
C PRO A 277 2.22 -1.05 -12.97
N ARG A 278 1.00 -0.91 -13.53
CA ARG A 278 0.01 -1.99 -13.45
C ARG A 278 0.62 -3.16 -14.23
N ILE A 279 0.98 -4.25 -13.55
CA ILE A 279 1.25 -5.52 -14.24
C ILE A 279 -0.10 -5.99 -14.77
N THR A 280 -0.46 -5.54 -15.96
CA THR A 280 -1.65 -6.03 -16.65
C THR A 280 -1.35 -7.46 -17.07
N THR A 281 -2.08 -8.43 -16.53
CA THR A 281 -2.11 -9.77 -17.13
C THR A 281 -2.54 -9.59 -18.58
N GLY A 282 -1.69 -10.01 -19.52
CA GLY A 282 -2.02 -9.97 -20.95
C GLY A 282 -3.32 -10.74 -21.21
N VAL A 283 -3.95 -10.50 -22.36
CA VAL A 283 -5.22 -11.16 -22.76
C VAL A 283 -5.18 -12.68 -22.51
N ARG A 284 -4.04 -13.30 -22.81
CA ARG A 284 -3.80 -14.75 -22.62
C ARG A 284 -3.89 -15.18 -21.15
N GLY A 285 -3.28 -14.42 -20.22
CA GLY A 285 -3.34 -14.72 -18.79
C GLY A 285 -4.74 -14.52 -18.19
N GLN A 286 -5.48 -13.53 -18.68
CA GLN A 286 -6.87 -13.32 -18.27
C GLN A 286 -7.78 -14.42 -18.79
N LEU A 287 -7.57 -14.88 -20.03
CA LEU A 287 -8.33 -15.98 -20.61
C LEU A 287 -8.09 -17.28 -19.84
N SER A 288 -6.84 -17.57 -19.46
CA SER A 288 -6.53 -18.76 -18.65
C SER A 288 -7.16 -18.71 -17.27
N SER A 289 -7.09 -17.57 -16.57
CA SER A 289 -7.74 -17.41 -15.26
C SER A 289 -9.26 -17.53 -15.36
N PHE A 290 -9.88 -16.92 -16.38
CA PHE A 290 -11.30 -17.03 -16.64
C PHE A 290 -11.73 -18.48 -16.88
N ALA A 291 -10.97 -19.23 -17.68
CA ALA A 291 -11.27 -20.64 -17.97
C ALA A 291 -11.17 -21.51 -16.71
N VAL A 292 -10.11 -21.37 -15.92
CA VAL A 292 -9.93 -22.12 -14.65
C VAL A 292 -11.07 -21.82 -13.68
N ILE A 293 -11.40 -20.54 -13.49
CA ILE A 293 -12.52 -20.15 -12.62
C ILE A 293 -13.83 -20.73 -13.14
N GLY A 294 -14.06 -20.70 -14.46
CA GLY A 294 -15.24 -21.29 -15.09
C GLY A 294 -15.39 -22.79 -14.80
N VAL A 295 -14.29 -23.56 -14.92
CA VAL A 295 -14.28 -25.00 -14.58
C VAL A 295 -14.57 -25.22 -13.10
N CYS A 296 -13.87 -24.49 -12.21
CA CYS A 296 -14.10 -24.60 -10.76
C CYS A 296 -15.55 -24.24 -10.37
N CYS A 297 -16.11 -23.18 -10.94
CA CYS A 297 -17.50 -22.78 -10.69
C CYS A 297 -18.50 -23.80 -11.24
N THR A 298 -18.20 -24.47 -12.35
CA THR A 298 -19.05 -25.54 -12.90
C THR A 298 -19.06 -26.76 -11.97
N LEU A 299 -17.90 -27.16 -11.46
CA LEU A 299 -17.81 -28.25 -10.47
C LEU A 299 -18.54 -27.91 -9.17
N ALA A 300 -18.37 -26.68 -8.68
CA ALA A 300 -19.08 -26.19 -7.50
C ALA A 300 -20.60 -26.16 -7.70
N TYR A 301 -21.06 -25.78 -8.90
CA TYR A 301 -22.48 -25.80 -9.27
C TYR A 301 -23.03 -27.23 -9.21
N LEU A 302 -22.33 -28.21 -9.81
CA LEU A 302 -22.78 -29.61 -9.80
C LEU A 302 -22.88 -30.16 -8.38
N LEU A 303 -21.87 -29.91 -7.54
CA LEU A 303 -21.87 -30.33 -6.14
C LEU A 303 -23.03 -29.68 -5.36
N LEU A 304 -23.21 -28.38 -5.52
CA LEU A 304 -24.26 -27.63 -4.82
C LEU A 304 -25.65 -28.07 -5.26
N TYR A 305 -25.86 -28.34 -6.56
CA TYR A 305 -27.10 -28.91 -7.07
C TYR A 305 -27.39 -30.27 -6.45
N LEU A 306 -26.41 -31.19 -6.40
CA LEU A 306 -26.58 -32.52 -5.81
C LEU A 306 -26.95 -32.46 -4.33
N LEU A 307 -26.34 -31.55 -3.57
CA LEU A 307 -26.64 -31.34 -2.15
C LEU A 307 -28.04 -30.73 -1.96
N LEU A 308 -28.36 -29.64 -2.68
CA LEU A 308 -29.66 -28.96 -2.57
C LEU A 308 -30.81 -29.85 -3.04
N ARG A 309 -30.57 -30.76 -3.98
CA ARG A 309 -31.57 -31.71 -4.48
C ARG A 309 -32.09 -32.65 -3.39
N GLN A 310 -31.31 -32.91 -2.35
CA GLN A 310 -31.74 -33.70 -1.19
C GLN A 310 -32.79 -32.98 -0.35
N LEU A 311 -32.84 -31.64 -0.43
CA LEU A 311 -33.65 -30.78 0.44
C LEU A 311 -34.76 -30.05 -0.32
N THR A 312 -34.65 -29.91 -1.64
CA THR A 312 -35.54 -29.06 -2.44
C THR A 312 -35.93 -29.69 -3.78
N PRO A 313 -37.07 -29.29 -4.39
CA PRO A 313 -37.47 -29.71 -5.73
C PRO A 313 -36.39 -29.39 -6.79
N PRO A 314 -36.34 -30.12 -7.92
CA PRO A 314 -35.25 -29.97 -8.89
C PRO A 314 -35.10 -28.53 -9.43
N LEU A 315 -36.23 -27.87 -9.70
CA LEU A 315 -36.25 -26.50 -10.21
C LEU A 315 -35.66 -25.51 -9.20
N ALA A 316 -36.02 -25.65 -7.92
CA ALA A 316 -35.51 -24.80 -6.85
C ALA A 316 -34.02 -25.06 -6.58
N ALA A 317 -33.60 -26.33 -6.53
CA ALA A 317 -32.20 -26.71 -6.37
C ALA A 317 -31.32 -26.13 -7.50
N ASN A 318 -31.78 -26.22 -8.74
CA ASN A 318 -31.10 -25.67 -9.92
C ASN A 318 -30.98 -24.14 -9.85
N ALA A 319 -32.08 -23.44 -9.56
CA ALA A 319 -32.10 -21.98 -9.49
C ALA A 319 -31.16 -21.45 -8.38
N LEU A 320 -31.20 -22.06 -7.20
CA LEU A 320 -30.33 -21.69 -6.07
C LEU A 320 -28.85 -21.97 -6.38
N ALA A 321 -28.54 -23.13 -6.97
CA ALA A 321 -27.17 -23.47 -7.34
C ALA A 321 -26.60 -22.50 -8.39
N LEU A 322 -27.39 -22.14 -9.40
CA LEU A 322 -26.99 -21.15 -10.41
C LEU A 322 -26.78 -19.76 -9.81
N LEU A 323 -27.65 -19.32 -8.90
CA LEU A 323 -27.53 -18.01 -8.25
C LEU A 323 -26.24 -17.91 -7.43
N VAL A 324 -26.00 -18.87 -6.54
CA VAL A 324 -24.82 -18.88 -5.66
C VAL A 324 -23.53 -18.95 -6.48
N THR A 325 -23.49 -19.82 -7.51
CA THR A 325 -22.30 -19.94 -8.35
C THR A 325 -22.11 -18.75 -9.30
N ALA A 326 -23.16 -18.07 -9.74
CA ALA A 326 -23.04 -16.83 -10.50
C ALA A 326 -22.43 -15.69 -9.66
N VAL A 327 -22.83 -15.59 -8.39
CA VAL A 327 -22.23 -14.66 -7.44
C VAL A 327 -20.76 -14.99 -7.21
N ALA A 328 -20.45 -16.24 -6.87
CA ALA A 328 -19.08 -16.70 -6.65
C ALA A 328 -18.19 -16.51 -7.89
N ASN A 329 -18.69 -16.81 -9.09
CA ASN A 329 -17.95 -16.66 -10.35
C ASN A 329 -17.59 -15.20 -10.63
N THR A 330 -18.51 -14.26 -10.34
CA THR A 330 -18.29 -12.83 -10.54
C THR A 330 -17.25 -12.29 -9.55
N ALA A 331 -17.37 -12.67 -8.29
CA ALA A 331 -16.40 -12.33 -7.24
C ALA A 331 -15.00 -12.89 -7.53
N ALA A 332 -14.92 -14.15 -7.96
CA ALA A 332 -13.68 -14.82 -8.33
C ALA A 332 -13.00 -14.15 -9.53
N ASN A 333 -13.75 -13.87 -10.61
CA ASN A 333 -13.20 -13.18 -11.78
C ASN A 333 -12.78 -11.74 -11.47
N ARG A 334 -13.55 -11.01 -10.66
CA ARG A 334 -13.19 -9.66 -10.19
C ARG A 334 -11.83 -9.69 -9.48
N ARG A 335 -11.62 -10.66 -8.59
CA ARG A 335 -10.41 -10.75 -7.77
C ARG A 335 -9.20 -11.28 -8.54
N TRP A 336 -9.35 -12.37 -9.30
CA TRP A 336 -8.23 -13.12 -9.86
C TRP A 336 -8.03 -12.91 -11.36
N THR A 337 -9.10 -12.72 -12.14
CA THR A 337 -8.99 -12.49 -13.60
C THR A 337 -8.68 -11.03 -13.92
N PHE A 338 -9.37 -10.10 -13.24
CA PHE A 338 -9.27 -8.67 -13.53
C PHE A 338 -8.53 -7.87 -12.46
N GLY A 339 -8.10 -8.51 -11.37
CA GLY A 339 -7.22 -7.92 -10.35
C GLY A 339 -7.83 -6.76 -9.56
N LEU A 340 -9.16 -6.67 -9.51
CA LEU A 340 -9.88 -5.63 -8.77
C LEU A 340 -10.15 -6.10 -7.35
N THR A 341 -9.51 -5.45 -6.38
CA THR A 341 -9.63 -5.75 -4.94
C THR A 341 -10.21 -4.55 -4.19
N GLY A 342 -11.07 -4.80 -3.20
CA GLY A 342 -11.69 -3.77 -2.35
C GLY A 342 -13.23 -3.77 -2.42
N PRO A 343 -13.92 -3.04 -1.53
CA PRO A 343 -15.39 -2.98 -1.50
C PRO A 343 -15.99 -1.97 -2.49
N ARG A 344 -15.21 -0.99 -2.96
CA ARG A 344 -15.64 0.00 -3.95
C ARG A 344 -16.14 -0.68 -5.23
N ASP A 345 -17.32 -0.25 -5.68
CA ASP A 345 -18.05 -0.79 -6.84
C ASP A 345 -18.33 -2.30 -6.80
N ALA A 346 -18.14 -2.98 -5.67
CA ALA A 346 -18.35 -4.43 -5.58
C ALA A 346 -19.80 -4.81 -5.87
N LEU A 347 -20.77 -4.08 -5.32
CA LEU A 347 -22.20 -4.28 -5.59
C LEU A 347 -22.50 -4.07 -7.09
N ARG A 348 -21.96 -3.01 -7.68
CA ARG A 348 -22.16 -2.69 -9.09
C ARG A 348 -21.58 -3.78 -9.99
N HIS A 349 -20.33 -4.20 -9.77
CA HIS A 349 -19.72 -5.30 -10.51
C HIS A 349 -20.49 -6.61 -10.33
N GLN A 350 -21.12 -6.82 -9.17
CA GLN A 350 -21.97 -7.98 -8.93
C GLN A 350 -23.25 -7.94 -9.76
N VAL A 351 -23.89 -6.76 -9.86
CA VAL A 351 -25.08 -6.54 -10.71
C VAL A 351 -24.72 -6.67 -12.19
N GLU A 352 -23.67 -6.00 -12.65
CA GLU A 352 -23.21 -6.05 -14.04
C GLU A 352 -22.73 -7.48 -14.43
N GLY A 353 -22.03 -8.18 -13.53
CA GLY A 353 -21.65 -9.57 -13.72
C GLY A 353 -22.85 -10.53 -13.74
N GLY A 354 -23.89 -10.24 -12.95
CA GLY A 354 -25.18 -10.91 -13.01
C GLY A 354 -25.88 -10.72 -14.35
N LEU A 355 -25.90 -9.50 -14.88
CA LEU A 355 -26.46 -9.22 -16.21
C LEU A 355 -25.68 -9.95 -17.31
N ALA A 356 -24.34 -9.93 -17.25
CA ALA A 356 -23.49 -10.66 -18.18
C ALA A 356 -23.71 -12.18 -18.11
N PHE A 357 -24.04 -12.73 -16.94
CA PHE A 357 -24.44 -14.13 -16.77
C PHE A 357 -25.76 -14.43 -17.47
N VAL A 358 -26.80 -13.62 -17.25
CA VAL A 358 -28.11 -13.78 -17.89
C VAL A 358 -27.99 -13.69 -19.41
N ILE A 359 -27.26 -12.69 -19.93
CA ILE A 359 -26.99 -12.56 -21.37
C ILE A 359 -26.28 -13.81 -21.90
N GLY A 360 -25.29 -14.32 -21.18
CA GLY A 360 -24.59 -15.56 -21.54
C GLY A 360 -25.51 -16.78 -21.58
N LEU A 361 -26.46 -16.91 -20.64
CA LEU A 361 -27.46 -17.98 -20.62
C LEU A 361 -28.41 -17.89 -21.82
N VAL A 362 -28.95 -16.69 -22.10
CA VAL A 362 -29.83 -16.49 -23.26
C VAL A 362 -29.10 -16.83 -24.56
N LEU A 363 -27.85 -16.38 -24.69
CA LEU A 363 -27.04 -16.66 -25.88
C LEU A 363 -26.74 -18.16 -26.04
N SER A 364 -26.40 -18.88 -24.96
CA SER A 364 -26.13 -20.32 -25.03
C SER A 364 -27.41 -21.12 -25.36
N THR A 365 -28.54 -20.77 -24.75
CA THR A 365 -29.85 -21.38 -25.06
C THR A 365 -30.29 -21.10 -26.48
N ALA A 366 -30.14 -19.87 -26.97
CA ALA A 366 -30.48 -19.48 -28.33
C ALA A 366 -29.59 -20.20 -29.36
N THR A 367 -28.29 -20.32 -29.09
CA THR A 367 -27.35 -21.04 -29.97
C THR A 367 -27.71 -22.53 -30.06
N LEU A 368 -28.08 -23.15 -28.92
CA LEU A 368 -28.55 -24.53 -28.90
C LEU A 368 -29.84 -24.73 -29.71
N ALA A 369 -30.81 -23.82 -29.54
CA ALA A 369 -32.07 -23.86 -30.29
C ALA A 369 -31.82 -23.70 -31.80
N LEU A 370 -30.93 -22.78 -32.19
CA LEU A 370 -30.56 -22.56 -33.58
C LEU A 370 -29.91 -23.80 -34.21
N VAL A 371 -28.93 -24.41 -33.53
CA VAL A 371 -28.26 -25.65 -33.99
C VAL A 371 -29.28 -26.77 -34.23
N ARG A 372 -30.23 -26.96 -33.29
CA ARG A 372 -31.29 -27.97 -33.44
C ARG A 372 -32.23 -27.67 -34.60
N SER A 373 -32.54 -26.41 -34.85
CA SER A 373 -33.40 -26.00 -35.98
C SER A 373 -32.71 -26.10 -37.33
N ALA A 374 -31.40 -25.84 -37.39
CA ALA A 374 -30.63 -25.79 -38.63
C ALA A 374 -30.17 -27.18 -39.11
N VAL A 375 -29.98 -28.14 -38.19
CA VAL A 375 -29.52 -29.51 -38.55
C VAL A 375 -30.39 -30.58 -37.86
N PRO A 376 -31.65 -30.79 -38.26
CA PRO A 376 -32.60 -31.69 -37.59
C PRO A 376 -32.23 -33.18 -37.63
N HIS A 377 -31.32 -33.57 -38.54
CA HIS A 377 -30.87 -34.95 -38.76
C HIS A 377 -29.36 -35.12 -38.61
N ALA A 378 -28.72 -34.29 -37.78
CA ALA A 378 -27.29 -34.40 -37.49
C ALA A 378 -26.95 -35.77 -36.89
N SER A 379 -25.80 -36.33 -37.26
CA SER A 379 -25.23 -37.46 -36.54
C SER A 379 -24.93 -37.06 -35.08
N ARG A 380 -24.97 -38.01 -34.14
CA ARG A 380 -24.71 -37.74 -32.71
C ARG A 380 -23.37 -37.04 -32.46
N SER A 381 -22.36 -37.32 -33.28
CA SER A 381 -21.05 -36.65 -33.21
C SER A 381 -21.10 -35.19 -33.69
N ALA A 382 -21.87 -34.90 -34.75
CA ALA A 382 -22.06 -33.53 -35.22
C ALA A 382 -22.87 -32.69 -34.22
N GLU A 383 -23.87 -33.27 -33.56
CA GLU A 383 -24.63 -32.61 -32.49
C GLU A 383 -23.74 -32.27 -31.29
N LEU A 384 -22.89 -33.22 -30.86
CA LEU A 384 -21.92 -32.99 -29.78
C LEU A 384 -20.88 -31.92 -30.12
N LEU A 385 -20.35 -31.92 -31.35
CA LEU A 385 -19.40 -30.89 -31.80
C LEU A 385 -20.03 -29.50 -31.86
N ALA A 386 -21.27 -29.41 -32.35
CA ALA A 386 -22.00 -28.15 -32.39
C ALA A 386 -22.33 -27.63 -30.98
N LEU A 387 -22.68 -28.53 -30.05
CA LEU A 387 -22.88 -28.21 -28.63
C LEU A 387 -21.62 -27.67 -27.95
N VAL A 388 -20.47 -28.30 -28.20
CA VAL A 388 -19.19 -27.85 -27.65
C VAL A 388 -18.82 -26.48 -28.25
N GLY A 389 -18.94 -26.31 -29.57
CA GLY A 389 -18.68 -25.04 -30.24
C GLY A 389 -19.57 -23.89 -29.74
N ALA A 390 -20.86 -24.15 -29.55
CA ALA A 390 -21.81 -23.20 -29.00
C ALA A 390 -21.44 -22.74 -27.59
N ASN A 391 -21.06 -23.69 -26.72
CA ASN A 391 -20.66 -23.37 -25.34
C ASN A 391 -19.34 -22.59 -25.28
N VAL A 392 -18.39 -22.87 -26.18
CA VAL A 392 -17.14 -22.12 -26.31
C VAL A 392 -17.41 -20.69 -26.77
N LEU A 393 -18.24 -20.50 -27.80
CA LEU A 393 -18.64 -19.18 -28.30
C LEU A 393 -19.37 -18.37 -27.22
N ALA A 394 -20.32 -18.97 -26.50
CA ALA A 394 -21.03 -18.31 -25.40
C ALA A 394 -20.08 -17.91 -24.26
N SER A 395 -19.11 -18.76 -23.93
CA SER A 395 -18.08 -18.47 -22.92
C SER A 395 -17.14 -17.33 -23.35
N ALA A 396 -16.75 -17.30 -24.63
CA ALA A 396 -15.95 -16.22 -25.19
C ALA A 396 -16.70 -14.88 -25.20
N ALA A 397 -17.98 -14.88 -25.59
CA ALA A 397 -18.83 -13.69 -25.53
C ALA A 397 -18.98 -13.17 -24.09
N ARG A 398 -19.16 -14.09 -23.11
CA ARG A 398 -19.21 -13.73 -21.70
C ARG A 398 -17.91 -13.13 -21.19
N PHE A 399 -16.76 -13.70 -21.60
CA PHE A 399 -15.45 -13.13 -21.28
C PHE A 399 -15.28 -11.71 -21.85
N LEU A 400 -15.69 -11.50 -23.11
CA LEU A 400 -15.63 -10.18 -23.75
C LEU A 400 -16.53 -9.16 -23.06
N LEU A 401 -17.77 -9.54 -22.69
CA LEU A 401 -18.67 -8.69 -21.91
C LEU A 401 -18.04 -8.32 -20.56
N MET A 402 -17.46 -9.29 -19.85
CA MET A 402 -16.80 -9.01 -18.58
C MET A 402 -15.58 -8.10 -18.76
N ARG A 403 -14.77 -8.30 -19.79
CA ARG A 403 -13.55 -7.51 -20.04
C ARG A 403 -13.83 -6.09 -20.51
N VAL A 404 -14.76 -5.92 -21.45
CA VAL A 404 -14.99 -4.66 -22.18
C VAL A 404 -16.06 -3.80 -21.52
N TRP A 405 -16.98 -4.41 -20.77
CA TRP A 405 -18.09 -3.69 -20.17
C TRP A 405 -18.04 -3.70 -18.64
N VAL A 406 -18.04 -4.88 -17.99
CA VAL A 406 -18.10 -5.00 -16.53
C VAL A 406 -16.82 -4.50 -15.84
N PHE A 407 -15.65 -4.86 -16.39
CA PHE A 407 -14.34 -4.56 -15.80
C PHE A 407 -13.48 -3.67 -16.70
N ASN A 408 -14.13 -2.75 -17.45
CA ASN A 408 -13.44 -1.88 -18.41
C ASN A 408 -12.45 -0.92 -17.71
N PRO A 409 -11.14 -0.99 -17.99
CA PRO A 409 -10.14 -0.13 -17.35
C PRO A 409 -10.40 1.37 -17.53
N ARG A 410 -10.94 1.78 -18.69
CA ARG A 410 -11.20 3.20 -19.00
C ARG A 410 -12.35 3.79 -18.20
N ARG A 411 -13.33 2.95 -17.81
CA ARG A 411 -14.44 3.39 -16.93
C ARG A 411 -13.98 3.48 -15.48
N THR A 412 -13.10 2.57 -15.06
CA THR A 412 -12.49 2.58 -13.73
C THR A 412 -11.52 3.78 -13.55
N ASP A 413 -10.72 4.13 -14.56
CA ASP A 413 -9.76 5.26 -14.48
C ASP A 413 -10.43 6.65 -14.56
N ARG A 414 -11.49 6.82 -15.35
CA ARG A 414 -12.23 8.10 -15.45
C ARG A 414 -12.90 8.52 -14.13
N GLN A 415 -13.07 7.57 -13.21
CA GLN A 415 -13.62 7.82 -11.87
C GLN A 415 -12.53 7.98 -10.80
N LEU A 416 -11.30 7.49 -11.04
CA LEU A 416 -10.15 7.71 -10.14
C LEU A 416 -9.56 9.13 -10.27
N HIS A 417 -9.75 9.79 -11.42
CA HIS A 417 -9.13 11.08 -11.73
C HIS A 417 -10.11 12.22 -12.05
N GLY A 418 -11.42 11.99 -11.90
CA GLY A 418 -12.42 12.94 -12.41
C GLY A 418 -12.37 13.05 -13.94
N THR A 419 -13.34 13.74 -14.52
CA THR A 419 -13.27 14.15 -15.92
C THR A 419 -11.96 14.89 -16.16
N PRO A 420 -11.16 14.52 -17.18
CA PRO A 420 -9.99 15.32 -17.53
C PRO A 420 -10.48 16.74 -17.80
N VAL A 421 -9.92 17.70 -17.07
CA VAL A 421 -10.09 19.12 -17.38
C VAL A 421 -9.61 19.28 -18.82
N PRO A 422 -10.42 19.84 -19.73
CA PRO A 422 -9.95 20.12 -21.08
C PRO A 422 -8.68 20.99 -20.97
N PRO A 423 -7.68 20.79 -21.84
CA PRO A 423 -6.47 21.61 -21.79
C PRO A 423 -6.89 23.07 -21.80
N GLU A 424 -6.36 23.85 -20.84
CA GLU A 424 -6.51 25.30 -20.85
C GLU A 424 -6.08 25.79 -22.23
N GLU A 425 -7.03 26.32 -22.99
CA GLU A 425 -6.72 27.13 -24.16
C GLU A 425 -5.81 28.26 -23.66
N HIS A 426 -4.54 28.18 -24.05
CA HIS A 426 -3.67 29.34 -24.05
C HIS A 426 -4.32 30.39 -24.94
N TRP A 427 -5.09 31.28 -24.33
CA TRP A 427 -5.42 32.57 -24.91
C TRP A 427 -4.12 33.38 -24.91
N ASN A 428 -3.40 33.30 -26.03
CA ASN A 428 -2.54 34.40 -26.44
C ASN A 428 -3.48 35.53 -26.86
N ASP A 429 -3.51 36.58 -26.05
CA ASP A 429 -3.65 37.97 -26.48
C ASP A 429 -2.99 38.89 -25.44
#